data_AF-A0A1I2YI69-F1
#
_entry.id   AF-A0A1I2YI69-F1
#
_cell.length_a   1.000
_cell.length_b   1.000
_cell.length_c   1.000
_cell.angle_alpha   90.00
_cell.angle_beta   90.00
_cell.angle_gamma   90.00
#
_symmetry.space_group_name_H-M   'P 1'
#
loop_
_entity.id
_entity.type
_entity.pdbx_description
1 polymer ?
#
loop_
_entity_poly.entity_id
_entity_poly.type
_entity_poly.pdbx_seq_one_letter_code
_entity_poly.pdbx_strand_id
1 'polypeptide(L)'
;MPGAFALMAEKFADQLGEAIAADGDVKFHLEALVSRVLFENVFKVRRAQRLRGSMMVILDALVQSGSSIGFQPRDDYVTPTANARDRGTLR
;
A
#
# COMPACT_ATOMS: atom_id res chain seq x y z
N MET A 1 5.72 -9.75 7.70
CA MET A 1 5.64 -10.66 6.52
C MET A 1 5.11 -9.89 5.30
N PRO A 2 5.94 -9.11 4.57
CA PRO A 2 5.47 -8.29 3.44
C PRO A 2 4.96 -9.11 2.24
N GLY A 3 5.46 -10.33 2.03
CA GLY A 3 5.08 -11.20 0.91
C GLY A 3 3.62 -11.66 0.94
N ALA A 4 2.97 -11.68 2.12
CA ALA A 4 1.55 -12.01 2.22
C ALA A 4 0.65 -10.98 1.52
N PHE A 5 1.05 -9.70 1.51
CA PHE A 5 0.32 -8.64 0.80
C PHE A 5 0.44 -8.80 -0.71
N ALA A 6 1.60 -9.24 -1.21
CA ALA A 6 1.75 -9.56 -2.63
C ALA A 6 0.82 -10.68 -3.06
N LEU A 7 0.77 -11.76 -2.28
CA LEU A 7 -0.11 -12.89 -2.56
C LEU A 7 -1.60 -12.51 -2.50
N MET A 8 -1.99 -11.67 -1.53
CA MET A 8 -3.37 -11.20 -1.43
C MET A 8 -3.75 -10.33 -2.62
N ALA A 9 -2.92 -9.33 -2.98
CA ALA A 9 -3.19 -8.49 -4.13
C ALA A 9 -3.23 -9.29 -5.43
N GLU A 10 -2.32 -10.25 -5.63
CA GLU A 10 -2.31 -11.07 -6.84
C GLU A 10 -3.50 -12.00 -6.98
N LYS A 11 -4.01 -12.53 -5.87
CA LYS A 11 -5.10 -13.52 -5.89
C LYS A 11 -6.48 -12.91 -5.80
N PHE A 12 -6.60 -11.74 -5.17
CA PHE A 12 -7.88 -11.20 -4.75
C PHE A 12 -8.07 -9.73 -5.12
N ALA A 13 -7.23 -9.13 -5.98
CA ALA A 13 -7.37 -7.73 -6.39
C ALA A 13 -8.82 -7.34 -6.72
N ASP A 14 -9.48 -8.14 -7.55
CA ASP A 14 -10.83 -7.86 -8.05
C ASP A 14 -11.91 -8.04 -6.98
N GLN A 15 -11.66 -8.89 -5.98
CA GLN A 15 -12.62 -9.24 -4.91
C GLN A 15 -12.39 -8.44 -3.64
N LEU A 16 -11.24 -7.75 -3.52
CA LEU A 16 -10.84 -7.07 -2.30
C LEU A 16 -11.79 -5.92 -1.97
N GLY A 17 -12.22 -5.16 -2.98
CA GLY A 17 -13.20 -4.08 -2.80
C GLY A 17 -14.54 -4.59 -2.29
N GLU A 18 -15.06 -5.67 -2.88
CA GLU A 18 -16.32 -6.30 -2.47
C GLU A 18 -16.21 -6.89 -1.04
N ALA A 19 -15.09 -7.55 -0.72
CA ALA A 19 -14.87 -8.12 0.60
C ALA A 19 -14.77 -7.05 1.70
N ILE A 20 -14.09 -5.93 1.44
CA ILE A 20 -14.02 -4.80 2.37
C ILE A 20 -15.39 -4.13 2.55
N ALA A 21 -16.18 -4.04 1.48
CA ALA A 21 -17.53 -3.48 1.54
C ALA A 21 -18.54 -4.40 2.25
N ALA A 22 -18.36 -5.71 2.12
CA ALA A 22 -19.24 -6.70 2.73
C ALA A 22 -19.01 -6.90 4.24
N ASP A 23 -17.79 -6.65 4.73
CA ASP A 23 -17.42 -6.92 6.11
C ASP A 23 -16.50 -5.83 6.71
N GLY A 24 -17.00 -5.16 7.75
CA GLY A 24 -16.25 -4.13 8.47
C GLY A 24 -15.03 -4.67 9.22
N ASP A 25 -15.02 -5.94 9.62
CA ASP A 25 -13.87 -6.56 10.28
C ASP A 25 -12.74 -6.80 9.28
N VAL A 26 -13.07 -7.13 8.03
CA VAL A 26 -12.09 -7.22 6.93
C VAL A 26 -11.44 -5.85 6.71
N LYS A 27 -12.24 -4.78 6.66
CA LYS A 27 -11.73 -3.41 6.57
C LYS A 27 -10.77 -3.08 7.72
N PHE A 28 -11.20 -3.31 8.96
CA PHE A 28 -10.42 -3.01 10.16
C PHE A 28 -9.09 -3.76 10.20
N HIS A 29 -9.10 -5.07 9.93
CA HIS A 29 -7.89 -5.88 9.93
C HIS A 29 -6.93 -5.48 8.81
N LEU A 30 -7.44 -5.16 7.62
CA LEU A 30 -6.62 -4.71 6.51
C LEU A 30 -5.97 -3.35 6.81
N GLU A 31 -6.72 -2.41 7.41
CA GLU A 31 -6.19 -1.11 7.86
C GLU A 31 -5.07 -1.27 8.89
N ALA A 32 -5.26 -2.13 9.90
CA ALA A 32 -4.26 -2.39 10.93
C ALA A 32 -2.98 -3.02 10.34
N LEU A 33 -3.15 -3.97 9.43
CA LEU A 33 -2.05 -4.67 8.76
C LEU A 33 -1.27 -3.74 7.82
N VAL A 34 -1.96 -2.92 7.02
CA VAL A 34 -1.36 -1.93 6.14
C VAL A 34 -0.59 -0.89 6.95
N SER A 35 -1.21 -0.34 7.99
CA SER A 35 -0.56 0.63 8.89
C SER A 35 0.74 0.07 9.45
N ARG A 36 0.70 -1.15 9.99
CA ARG A 36 1.88 -1.82 10.56
C ARG A 36 3.00 -2.01 9.53
N VAL A 37 2.67 -2.47 8.33
CA VAL A 37 3.68 -2.69 7.26
C VAL A 37 4.31 -1.39 6.79
N LEU A 38 3.52 -0.32 6.70
CA LEU A 38 4.03 0.99 6.38
C LEU A 38 4.99 1.46 7.48
N PHE A 39 4.53 1.55 8.74
CA PHE A 39 5.35 2.04 9.84
C PHE A 39 6.64 1.23 10.05
N GLU A 40 6.60 -0.09 9.90
CA GLU A 40 7.79 -0.94 10.13
C GLU A 40 8.75 -0.99 8.93
N ASN A 41 8.29 -0.79 7.68
CA ASN A 41 9.10 -1.12 6.50
C ASN A 41 8.84 -0.26 5.24
N VAL A 42 8.36 0.99 5.35
CA VAL A 42 8.12 1.92 4.21
C VAL A 42 9.23 1.85 3.14
N PHE A 43 10.51 1.90 3.53
CA PHE A 43 11.63 1.91 2.58
C PHE A 43 11.80 0.60 1.79
N LYS A 44 11.55 -0.55 2.40
CA LYS A 44 11.66 -1.86 1.72
C LYS A 44 10.50 -2.08 0.77
N VAL A 45 9.29 -1.70 1.18
CA VAL A 45 8.08 -1.84 0.37
C VAL A 45 8.11 -0.88 -0.82
N ARG A 46 8.65 0.35 -0.67
CA ARG A 46 8.84 1.30 -1.77
C ARG A 46 9.90 0.86 -2.79
N ARG A 47 10.96 0.16 -2.36
CA ARG A 47 12.06 -0.29 -3.26
C ARG A 47 11.71 -1.55 -4.05
N ALA A 48 10.83 -2.40 -3.54
CA ALA A 48 10.42 -3.62 -4.22
C ALA A 48 9.21 -3.35 -5.13
N GLN A 49 9.44 -3.25 -6.45
CA GLN A 49 8.41 -2.91 -7.44
C GLN A 49 7.14 -3.77 -7.33
N ARG A 50 7.29 -5.08 -7.09
CA ARG A 50 6.17 -6.01 -6.90
C ARG A 50 5.35 -5.66 -5.66
N LEU A 51 6.00 -5.41 -4.53
CA LEU A 51 5.32 -5.03 -3.28
C LEU A 51 4.66 -3.65 -3.39
N ARG A 52 5.28 -2.72 -4.13
CA ARG A 52 4.69 -1.40 -4.42
C ARG A 52 3.39 -1.51 -5.18
N GLY A 53 3.35 -2.32 -6.25
CA GLY A 53 2.11 -2.54 -7.02
C GLY A 53 1.01 -3.18 -6.18
N SER A 54 1.34 -4.24 -5.44
CA SER A 54 0.38 -4.90 -4.55
C SER A 54 -0.14 -3.99 -3.45
N MET A 55 0.70 -3.13 -2.87
CA MET A 55 0.29 -2.17 -1.85
C MET A 55 -0.64 -1.09 -2.42
N MET A 56 -0.41 -0.65 -3.67
CA MET A 56 -1.30 0.31 -4.32
C MET A 56 -2.69 -0.24 -4.54
N VAL A 57 -2.82 -1.49 -5.02
CA VAL A 57 -4.11 -2.17 -5.19
C VAL A 57 -4.89 -2.20 -3.87
N ILE A 58 -4.21 -2.54 -2.77
CA ILE A 58 -4.82 -2.62 -1.44
C ILE A 58 -5.25 -1.24 -0.94
N LEU A 59 -4.41 -0.22 -1.13
CA LEU A 59 -4.72 1.15 -0.72
C LEU A 59 -5.87 1.75 -1.54
N ASP A 60 -5.94 1.47 -2.84
CA ASP A 60 -7.05 1.89 -3.70
C ASP A 60 -8.37 1.25 -3.26
N ALA A 61 -8.38 -0.05 -2.95
CA ALA A 61 -9.57 -0.74 -2.46
C ALA A 61 -10.05 -0.17 -1.10
N LEU A 62 -9.11 0.13 -0.20
CA LEU A 62 -9.40 0.79 1.07
C LEU A 62 -10.01 2.19 0.86
N VAL A 63 -9.42 3.00 -0.01
CA VAL A 63 -9.92 4.35 -0.32
C VAL A 63 -11.33 4.29 -0.91
N GLN A 64 -11.57 3.38 -1.87
CA GLN A 64 -12.90 3.20 -2.49
C GLN A 64 -13.96 2.75 -1.49
N SER A 65 -13.58 2.02 -0.44
CA SER A 65 -14.46 1.63 0.67
C SER A 65 -14.64 2.71 1.77
N GLY A 66 -14.11 3.92 1.56
CA GLY A 66 -14.18 5.02 2.51
C GLY A 66 -13.24 4.87 3.72
N SER A 67 -12.11 4.17 3.57
CA SER A 67 -11.05 4.16 4.58
C SER A 67 -10.23 5.44 4.52
N SER A 68 -10.14 6.17 5.63
CA SER A 68 -9.27 7.34 5.76
C SER A 68 -7.78 6.99 5.89
N ILE A 69 -7.47 5.77 6.37
CA ILE A 69 -6.09 5.27 6.56
C ILE A 69 -5.40 5.03 5.21
N GLY A 70 -6.17 4.76 4.14
CA GLY A 70 -5.63 4.54 2.80
C GLY A 70 -5.15 5.81 2.08
N PHE A 71 -5.66 7.00 2.42
CA PHE A 71 -5.39 8.24 1.67
C PHE A 71 -3.94 8.73 1.80
N GLN A 72 -3.47 8.95 3.02
CA GLN A 72 -2.12 9.48 3.26
C GLN A 72 -1.00 8.56 2.71
N PRO A 73 -1.05 7.23 2.93
CA PRO A 73 -0.05 6.33 2.39
C PRO A 73 -0.13 6.19 0.88
N ARG A 74 -1.32 6.30 0.29
CA ARG A 74 -1.49 6.31 -1.17
C ARG A 74 -0.76 7.49 -1.77
N ASP A 75 -0.97 8.68 -1.24
CA ASP A 75 -0.28 9.89 -1.69
C ASP A 75 1.24 9.81 -1.48
N ASP A 76 1.67 9.28 -0.34
CA ASP A 76 3.10 9.02 -0.08
C ASP A 76 3.68 8.01 -1.06
N TYR A 77 2.91 7.02 -1.51
CA TYR A 77 3.38 6.05 -2.51
C TYR A 77 3.40 6.62 -3.93
N VAL A 78 2.37 7.36 -4.32
CA VAL A 78 2.24 7.99 -5.64
C VAL A 78 3.34 9.04 -5.86
N THR A 79 3.72 9.76 -4.80
CA THR A 79 4.82 10.73 -4.86
C THR A 79 6.15 10.01 -5.11
N PRO A 80 6.83 10.23 -6.26
CA PRO A 80 8.17 9.71 -6.48
C PRO A 80 9.07 10.19 -5.35
N THR A 81 9.98 9.34 -4.86
CA THR A 81 11.04 9.82 -3.98
C THR A 81 11.89 10.78 -4.79
N ALA A 82 11.58 12.06 -4.74
CA ALA A 82 12.46 13.13 -5.15
C ALA A 82 13.68 13.07 -4.21
N ASN A 83 14.64 12.19 -4.53
CA ASN A 83 16.04 12.17 -4.07
C ASN A 83 16.69 10.78 -4.24
N ALA A 84 16.73 10.25 -5.46
CA ALA A 84 17.72 9.22 -5.81
C ALA A 84 18.63 9.64 -7.00
N ARG A 85 18.42 10.82 -7.61
CA ARG A 85 19.20 11.25 -8.79
C ARG A 85 19.65 12.71 -8.84
N ASP A 86 19.46 13.52 -7.80
CA ASP A 86 19.75 14.96 -7.89
C ASP A 86 20.62 15.54 -6.76
N ARG A 87 21.58 14.74 -6.25
CA ARG A 87 22.65 15.22 -5.34
C ARG A 87 24.03 14.73 -5.74
N GLY A 88 24.36 14.97 -7.00
CA GLY A 88 25.70 14.89 -7.58
C GLY A 88 25.55 15.31 -9.03
N THR A 89 25.81 16.55 -9.40
CA THR A 89 27.19 17.01 -9.63
C THR A 89 27.21 18.54 -9.54
N LEU A 90 27.62 19.07 -8.38
CA LEU A 90 28.31 20.36 -8.33
C LEU A 90 29.80 20.04 -8.43
N ARG A 91 30.33 20.13 -9.65
CA ARG A 91 31.72 20.46 -9.97
C ARG A 91 31.87 20.57 -11.48
#